data_AF-A0A7Z9LZL6-F1
#
_entry.id   AF-A0A7Z9LZL6-F1
#
_cell.length_a   1.000
_cell.length_b   1.000
_cell.length_c   1.000
_cell.angle_alpha   90.00
_cell.angle_beta   90.00
_cell.angle_gamma   90.00
#
_symmetry.space_group_name_H-M   'P 1'
#
loop_
_entity.id
_entity.type
_entity.pdbx_description
1 polymer ?
#
loop_
_entity_poly.entity_id
_entity_poly.type
_entity_poly.pdbx_seq_one_letter_code
_entity_poly.pdbx_strand_id
1 'polypeptide(L)'
;MPEGDGMYRKNLGMHPHEGTVYVVAGHGSGGSVSGIHPLMVAQSNGAGSCVLKINGATLDFYSVLATGEIADSFQIFKGPLSDLNGDGVVNIQDLLAVIGAWGSCSACIEDINTDGTVDVSDILLLIADWG
;
A
#
# COMPACT_ATOMS: atom_id res chain seq x y z
N MET A 1 6.95 -1.92 1.73
CA MET A 1 6.61 -3.35 1.85
C MET A 1 7.49 -4.06 0.84
N PRO A 2 8.03 -5.26 1.12
CA PRO A 2 8.65 -6.05 0.05
C PRO A 2 7.62 -6.18 -1.09
N GLU A 3 8.11 -6.21 -2.33
CA GLU A 3 7.29 -6.43 -3.53
C GLU A 3 6.33 -7.62 -3.29
N GLY A 4 5.02 -7.36 -3.21
CA GLY A 4 4.01 -8.42 -3.08
C GLY A 4 2.84 -8.15 -2.12
N ASP A 5 3.02 -7.37 -1.06
CA ASP A 5 1.96 -7.18 -0.03
C ASP A 5 0.87 -6.15 -0.42
N GLY A 6 0.96 -5.61 -1.64
CA GLY A 6 0.01 -4.61 -2.14
C GLY A 6 0.16 -3.23 -1.52
N MET A 7 -0.80 -2.35 -1.86
CA MET A 7 -0.87 -0.99 -1.35
C MET A 7 -1.29 -0.98 0.13
N TYR A 8 -0.77 -0.03 0.91
CA TYR A 8 -1.32 0.19 2.25
C TYR A 8 -2.75 0.72 2.15
N ARG A 9 -3.72 -0.05 2.68
CA ARG A 9 -5.11 0.35 2.88
C ARG A 9 -5.42 0.43 4.37
N LYS A 10 -6.28 1.37 4.77
CA LYS A 10 -6.76 1.42 6.16
C LYS A 10 -7.74 0.29 6.42
N ASN A 11 -7.69 -0.30 7.60
CA ASN A 11 -8.67 -1.33 7.97
C ASN A 11 -10.09 -0.73 8.08
N LEU A 12 -11.10 -1.58 7.94
CA LEU A 12 -12.50 -1.22 8.16
C LEU A 12 -12.70 -0.56 9.53
N GLY A 13 -13.49 0.53 9.55
CA GLY A 13 -13.79 1.29 10.77
C GLY A 13 -12.83 2.44 11.08
N MET A 14 -11.76 2.64 10.31
CA MET A 14 -10.87 3.81 10.46
C MET A 14 -11.40 5.00 9.66
N HIS A 15 -11.72 6.09 10.35
CA HIS A 15 -12.20 7.34 9.77
C HIS A 15 -11.09 8.12 9.00
N PRO A 16 -11.47 9.12 8.18
CA PRO A 16 -10.52 10.13 7.72
C PRO A 16 -9.65 10.62 8.88
N HIS A 17 -8.34 10.74 8.65
CA HIS A 17 -7.34 11.17 9.66
C HIS A 17 -6.99 10.16 10.77
N GLU A 18 -7.66 9.01 10.85
CA GLU A 18 -7.29 7.94 11.79
C GLU A 18 -6.23 7.03 11.20
N GLY A 19 -5.00 7.51 11.00
CA GLY A 19 -3.91 6.72 10.43
C GLY A 19 -2.69 7.60 10.16
N THR A 20 -1.50 7.10 10.44
CA THR A 20 -0.24 7.82 10.22
C THR A 20 0.73 6.89 9.51
N VAL A 21 1.31 7.36 8.41
CA VAL A 21 2.46 6.70 7.79
C VAL A 21 3.71 7.44 8.23
N TYR A 22 4.54 6.77 9.02
CA TYR A 22 5.87 7.26 9.37
C TYR A 22 6.86 6.80 8.31
N VAL A 23 7.32 7.73 7.48
CA VAL A 23 8.40 7.46 6.53
C VAL A 23 9.71 7.90 7.17
N VAL A 24 10.54 6.94 7.56
CA VAL A 24 11.93 7.21 7.94
C VAL A 24 12.82 6.83 6.76
N ALA A 25 12.76 7.64 5.71
CA ALA A 25 13.58 7.48 4.52
C ALA A 25 14.16 8.83 4.13
N GLY A 26 15.45 8.85 3.84
CA GLY A 26 16.16 10.04 3.44
C GLY A 26 17.54 9.69 2.91
N HIS A 27 17.95 10.37 1.85
CA HIS A 27 19.32 10.34 1.35
C HIS A 27 20.04 11.60 1.85
N GLY A 28 21.22 11.42 2.45
CA GLY A 28 22.09 12.51 2.86
C GLY A 28 23.47 12.33 2.25
N SER A 29 24.03 13.38 1.64
CA SER A 29 25.42 13.39 1.21
C SER A 29 26.30 13.92 2.35
N GLY A 30 27.19 13.08 2.85
CA GLY A 30 28.20 13.47 3.84
C GLY A 30 27.74 13.27 5.28
N GLY A 31 28.08 12.10 5.84
CA GLY A 31 27.93 11.77 7.25
C GLY A 31 27.77 10.28 7.45
N SER A 32 28.62 9.66 8.28
CA SER A 32 28.33 8.32 8.81
C SER A 32 27.26 8.48 9.89
N VAL A 33 26.03 8.09 9.58
CA VAL A 33 24.99 7.98 10.60
C VAL A 33 25.30 6.72 11.42
N SER A 34 25.56 6.86 12.71
CA SER A 34 25.79 5.72 13.60
C SER A 34 24.44 5.19 14.07
N GLY A 35 24.13 3.96 13.67
CA GLY A 35 22.87 3.29 14.00
C GLY A 35 21.70 3.66 13.08
N ILE A 36 20.62 2.90 13.23
CA ILE A 36 19.34 3.11 12.57
C ILE A 36 18.32 3.65 13.57
N HIS A 37 17.37 4.46 13.12
CA HIS A 37 16.26 4.89 13.96
C HIS A 37 15.43 3.66 14.41
N PRO A 38 14.82 3.62 15.61
CA PRO A 38 14.05 2.45 16.06
C PRO A 38 12.88 2.03 15.15
N LEU A 39 12.40 2.96 14.30
CA LEU A 39 11.37 2.70 13.28
C LEU A 39 11.94 2.47 11.87
N MET A 40 13.26 2.45 11.72
CA MET A 40 13.95 2.18 10.45
C MET A 40 14.30 0.70 10.40
N VAL A 41 13.82 -0.01 9.37
CA VAL A 41 14.04 -1.45 9.20
C VAL A 41 15.41 -1.74 8.56
N ALA A 42 15.89 -0.86 7.69
CA ALA A 42 17.16 -1.01 6.98
C ALA A 42 17.79 0.36 6.66
N GLN A 43 19.10 0.36 6.48
CA GLN A 43 19.88 1.50 5.99
C GLN A 43 20.78 1.04 4.85
N SER A 44 20.84 1.80 3.76
CA SER A 44 21.78 1.59 2.66
C SER A 44 22.81 2.72 2.61
N ASN A 45 24.06 2.38 2.32
CA ASN A 45 25.10 3.37 2.04
C ASN A 45 25.11 3.69 0.54
N GLY A 46 24.71 4.90 0.19
CA GLY A 46 24.68 5.37 -1.20
C GLY A 46 24.16 6.80 -1.27
N ALA A 47 24.52 7.51 -2.33
CA ALA A 47 23.83 8.75 -2.71
C ALA A 47 22.56 8.40 -3.49
N GLY A 48 21.58 9.30 -3.49
CA GLY A 48 20.25 9.05 -4.05
C GLY A 48 19.25 10.10 -3.63
N SER A 49 17.97 9.80 -3.77
CA SER A 49 16.86 10.68 -3.42
C SER A 49 15.62 9.88 -3.03
N CYS A 50 14.75 10.50 -2.25
CA CYS A 50 13.40 10.00 -2.01
C CYS A 50 12.43 10.84 -2.84
N VAL A 51 11.62 10.19 -3.65
CA VAL A 51 10.62 10.83 -4.51
C VAL A 51 9.24 10.44 -4.00
N LEU A 52 8.42 11.45 -3.73
CA LEU A 52 6.99 11.25 -3.47
C LEU A 52 6.22 11.78 -4.67
N LYS A 53 5.41 10.91 -5.29
CA LYS A 53 4.54 11.25 -6.41
C LYS A 53 3.09 11.11 -5.95
N ILE A 54 2.26 12.10 -6.28
CA ILE A 54 0.84 12.09 -5.94
C ILE A 54 0.05 12.09 -7.25
N ASN A 55 -0.79 11.07 -7.46
CA ASN A 55 -1.66 10.92 -8.61
C ASN A 55 -3.08 10.61 -8.13
N GLY A 56 -3.95 11.62 -8.10
CA GLY A 56 -5.32 11.46 -7.60
C GLY A 56 -5.35 11.00 -6.14
N ALA A 57 -5.91 9.82 -5.90
CA ALA A 57 -6.00 9.18 -4.59
C ALA A 57 -4.72 8.42 -4.17
N THR A 58 -3.75 8.27 -5.07
CA THR A 58 -2.56 7.45 -4.85
C THR A 58 -1.36 8.34 -4.52
N LEU A 59 -0.62 7.97 -3.48
CA LEU A 59 0.71 8.46 -3.18
C LEU A 59 1.70 7.32 -3.42
N ASP A 60 2.59 7.51 -4.39
CA ASP A 60 3.72 6.63 -4.65
C ASP A 60 4.95 7.18 -3.95
N PHE A 61 5.70 6.32 -3.28
CA PHE A 61 7.03 6.61 -2.76
C PHE A 61 8.06 5.78 -3.51
N TYR A 62 9.18 6.42 -3.86
CA TYR A 62 10.35 5.76 -4.42
C TYR A 62 11.61 6.20 -3.68
N SER A 63 12.42 5.23 -3.24
CA SER A 63 13.82 5.45 -2.91
C SER A 63 14.63 5.18 -4.17
N VAL A 64 15.33 6.19 -4.70
CA VAL A 64 16.08 6.10 -5.95
C VAL A 64 17.56 6.31 -5.66
N LEU A 65 18.40 5.37 -6.07
CA LEU A 65 19.86 5.48 -5.95
C LEU A 65 20.42 6.49 -6.96
N ALA A 66 21.64 6.98 -6.74
CA ALA A 66 22.32 7.87 -7.68
C ALA A 66 22.55 7.25 -9.07
N THR A 67 22.48 5.92 -9.18
CA THR A 67 22.49 5.19 -10.46
C THR A 67 21.19 5.34 -11.25
N GLY A 68 20.11 5.81 -10.62
CA GLY A 68 18.76 5.85 -11.17
C GLY A 68 17.91 4.61 -10.86
N GLU A 69 18.47 3.62 -10.18
CA GLU A 69 17.75 2.41 -9.76
C GLU A 69 16.79 2.68 -8.60
N ILE A 70 15.60 2.05 -8.61
CA ILE A 70 14.64 2.10 -7.50
C ILE A 70 15.07 1.07 -6.46
N ALA A 71 15.53 1.53 -5.30
CA ALA A 71 15.94 0.70 -4.17
C ALA A 71 14.77 0.18 -3.33
N ASP A 72 13.71 0.97 -3.23
CA ASP A 72 12.49 0.62 -2.50
C ASP A 72 11.32 1.45 -3.03
N SER A 73 10.11 0.92 -2.92
CA SER A 73 8.90 1.64 -3.24
C SER A 73 7.72 1.17 -2.41
N PHE A 74 6.77 2.07 -2.16
CA PHE A 74 5.48 1.70 -1.61
C PHE A 74 4.40 2.65 -2.13
N GLN A 75 3.15 2.19 -2.05
CA GLN A 75 1.98 2.99 -2.40
C GLN A 75 1.04 3.12 -1.20
N ILE A 76 0.46 4.31 -1.07
CA ILE A 76 -0.70 4.58 -0.21
C ILE A 76 -1.85 4.97 -1.13
N PHE A 77 -2.99 4.33 -0.95
CA PHE A 77 -4.20 4.65 -1.68
C PHE A 77 -5.28 5.22 -0.76
N LYS A 78 -5.96 6.27 -1.23
CA LYS A 78 -7.07 6.92 -0.55
C LYS A 78 -8.36 6.72 -1.34
N GLY A 79 -8.97 5.54 -1.21
CA GLY A 79 -10.25 5.22 -1.81
C GLY A 79 -11.00 4.11 -1.05
N PRO A 80 -12.11 3.62 -1.62
CA PRO A 80 -12.87 2.51 -1.05
C PRO A 80 -11.99 1.28 -0.87
N LEU A 81 -12.25 0.46 0.14
CA LEU A 81 -11.45 -0.73 0.38
C LEU A 81 -11.66 -1.78 -0.72
N SER A 82 -12.83 -1.72 -1.34
CA SER A 82 -13.27 -2.60 -2.41
C SER A 82 -12.82 -2.18 -3.81
N ASP A 83 -12.06 -1.09 -3.96
CA ASP A 83 -11.34 -0.77 -5.20
C ASP A 83 -10.05 -1.61 -5.20
N LEU A 84 -10.15 -2.82 -5.75
CA LEU A 84 -9.11 -3.83 -5.68
C LEU A 84 -8.03 -3.60 -6.74
N ASN A 85 -8.39 -3.02 -7.88
CA ASN A 85 -7.44 -2.74 -8.96
C ASN A 85 -6.74 -1.35 -8.82
N GLY A 86 -7.25 -0.48 -7.94
CA GLY A 86 -6.68 0.84 -7.66
C GLY A 86 -6.97 1.90 -8.73
N ASP A 87 -8.02 1.73 -9.54
CA ASP A 87 -8.39 2.65 -10.62
C ASP A 87 -9.24 3.85 -10.15
N GLY A 88 -9.67 3.82 -8.89
CA GLY A 88 -10.47 4.86 -8.24
C GLY A 88 -11.97 4.63 -8.30
N VAL A 89 -12.47 3.52 -8.86
CA VAL A 89 -13.90 3.22 -9.06
C VAL A 89 -14.20 1.77 -8.72
N VAL A 90 -15.17 1.51 -7.84
CA VAL A 90 -15.56 0.13 -7.51
C VAL A 90 -16.56 -0.38 -8.53
N ASN A 91 -16.14 -1.35 -9.34
CA ASN A 91 -16.92 -1.84 -10.45
C ASN A 91 -16.77 -3.35 -10.68
N ILE A 92 -17.20 -3.80 -11.88
CA ILE A 92 -17.17 -5.21 -12.24
C ILE A 92 -15.77 -5.81 -12.22
N GLN A 93 -14.71 -5.01 -12.46
CA GLN A 93 -13.33 -5.51 -12.42
C GLN A 93 -12.93 -5.92 -11.00
N ASP A 94 -13.35 -5.15 -9.99
CA ASP A 94 -13.11 -5.50 -8.59
C ASP A 94 -13.92 -6.74 -8.18
N LEU A 95 -15.18 -6.84 -8.63
CA LEU A 95 -15.99 -8.03 -8.39
C LEU A 95 -15.35 -9.29 -9.00
N LEU A 96 -14.77 -9.19 -10.20
CA LEU A 96 -14.07 -10.30 -10.83
C LEU A 96 -12.82 -10.71 -10.05
N ALA A 97 -12.11 -9.77 -9.41
CA ALA A 97 -10.99 -10.09 -8.53
C ALA A 97 -11.45 -10.90 -7.31
N VAL A 98 -12.50 -10.47 -6.60
CA VAL A 98 -13.08 -11.21 -5.46
C VAL A 98 -13.48 -12.63 -5.85
N ILE A 99 -14.20 -12.79 -6.96
CA ILE A 99 -14.64 -14.12 -7.43
C ILE A 99 -13.43 -14.98 -7.83
N GLY A 100 -12.38 -14.38 -8.40
CA GLY A 100 -11.16 -15.08 -8.79
C GLY A 100 -10.34 -15.61 -7.62
N ALA A 101 -10.47 -15.00 -6.44
CA ALA A 101 -9.72 -15.36 -5.22
C ALA A 101 -10.54 -16.17 -4.20
N TRP A 102 -11.73 -16.66 -4.58
CA TRP A 102 -12.67 -17.32 -3.67
C TRP A 102 -12.06 -18.44 -2.82
N GLY A 103 -12.31 -18.40 -1.50
CA GLY A 103 -11.82 -19.39 -0.54
C GLY A 103 -10.81 -18.82 0.46
N SER A 104 -10.01 -19.69 1.09
CA SER A 104 -9.05 -19.25 2.11
C SER A 104 -8.00 -18.32 1.54
N CYS A 105 -7.76 -17.22 2.24
CA CYS A 105 -6.84 -16.19 1.82
C CYS A 105 -5.90 -15.82 2.97
N SER A 106 -4.59 -15.89 2.70
CA SER A 106 -3.55 -15.47 3.63
C SER A 106 -3.00 -14.13 3.15
N ALA A 107 -3.56 -13.03 3.65
CA ALA A 107 -3.15 -11.65 3.34
C ALA A 107 -3.26 -11.29 1.85
N CYS A 108 -4.42 -11.53 1.25
CA CYS A 108 -4.79 -11.02 -0.07
C CYS A 108 -5.68 -9.79 0.07
N ILE A 109 -5.81 -9.02 -1.00
CA ILE A 109 -6.58 -7.77 -1.00
C ILE A 109 -8.08 -8.00 -1.21
N GLU A 110 -8.45 -9.18 -1.71
CA GLU A 110 -9.81 -9.63 -1.97
C GLU A 110 -10.57 -10.04 -0.70
N ASP A 111 -9.86 -10.30 0.40
CA ASP A 111 -10.40 -10.47 1.76
C ASP A 111 -10.56 -9.09 2.39
N ILE A 112 -11.67 -8.43 2.06
CA ILE A 112 -11.95 -7.02 2.37
C ILE A 112 -12.25 -6.87 3.86
N ASN A 113 -12.88 -7.88 4.47
CA ASN A 113 -13.20 -7.86 5.90
C ASN A 113 -12.04 -8.32 6.80
N THR A 114 -10.98 -8.88 6.21
CA THR A 114 -9.76 -9.39 6.86
C THR A 114 -10.01 -10.56 7.82
N ASP A 115 -10.99 -11.42 7.52
CA ASP A 115 -11.34 -12.58 8.34
C ASP A 115 -10.58 -13.87 7.97
N GLY A 116 -9.76 -13.82 6.90
CA GLY A 116 -8.95 -14.92 6.40
C GLY A 116 -9.63 -15.75 5.30
N THR A 117 -10.83 -15.37 4.85
CA THR A 117 -11.57 -16.07 3.79
C THR A 117 -12.20 -15.07 2.84
N VAL A 118 -12.00 -15.26 1.53
CA VAL A 118 -12.74 -14.54 0.49
C VAL A 118 -14.07 -15.26 0.24
N ASP A 119 -15.17 -14.64 0.67
CA ASP A 119 -16.51 -15.19 0.49
C ASP A 119 -17.61 -14.14 0.20
N VAL A 120 -18.87 -14.51 0.45
CA VAL A 120 -20.03 -13.63 0.20
C VAL A 120 -19.96 -12.35 1.05
N SER A 121 -19.33 -12.40 2.21
CA SER A 121 -19.16 -11.26 3.12
C SER A 121 -18.33 -10.16 2.46
N ASP A 122 -17.28 -10.52 1.72
CA ASP A 122 -16.48 -9.56 0.94
C ASP A 122 -17.25 -8.98 -0.23
N ILE A 123 -18.07 -9.80 -0.93
CA ILE A 123 -18.98 -9.30 -1.97
C ILE A 123 -19.94 -8.25 -1.41
N LEU A 124 -20.48 -8.46 -0.21
CA LEU A 124 -21.41 -7.51 0.40
C LEU A 124 -20.73 -6.17 0.74
N LEU A 125 -19.47 -6.21 1.17
CA LEU A 125 -18.67 -5.00 1.34
C LEU A 125 -18.41 -4.31 0.00
N LEU A 126 -18.05 -5.07 -1.04
CA LEU A 126 -17.81 -4.55 -2.38
C LEU A 126 -19.02 -3.84 -2.96
N ILE A 127 -20.21 -4.44 -2.86
CA ILE A 127 -21.43 -3.83 -3.39
C ILE A 127 -21.84 -2.60 -2.58
N ALA A 128 -21.49 -2.52 -1.29
CA ALA A 128 -21.75 -1.34 -0.49
C ALA A 128 -20.95 -0.11 -0.97
N ASP A 129 -19.76 -0.36 -1.54
CA ASP A 129 -18.87 0.67 -2.09
C ASP A 129 -19.08 0.91 -3.61
N TRP A 130 -20.06 0.26 -4.25
CA TRP A 130 -20.24 0.28 -5.71
C TRP A 130 -20.49 1.68 -6.28
N GLY A 131 -19.74 2.04 -7.33
CA GLY A 131 -19.81 3.32 -8.02
C GLY A 131 -18.45 4.03 -8.07
#